data_AF-A0A0D6B5J2-F1
#
_entry.id   AF-A0A0D6B5J2-F1
#
_cell.length_a   1.000
_cell.length_b   1.000
_cell.length_c   1.000
_cell.angle_alpha   90.00
_cell.angle_beta   90.00
_cell.angle_gamma   90.00
#
_symmetry.space_group_name_H-M   'P 1'
#
loop_
_entity.id
_entity.type
_entity.pdbx_description
1 polymer ?
#
loop_
_entity_poly.entity_id
_entity_poly.type
_entity_poly.pdbx_seq_one_letter_code
_entity_poly.pdbx_strand_id
1 'polypeptide(L)'
;MVGFIDDQRGKHGVEPICRVLPIAPSTYYDHLAKRADPARLSDRARRDAVLRPEIERVFEENWRVYGVRKVWRQLDREGFDVARCTVARLMKGMGIQGIIRGKPHRTTIPGKKSPCPLGNPPRS
;
A
#
# COMPACT_ATOMS: atom_id res chain seq x y z
N MET A 1 -1.54 -4.38 15.82
CA MET A 1 -1.56 -5.81 16.15
C MET A 1 -0.26 -6.24 16.81
N VAL A 2 0.87 -6.28 16.11
CA VAL A 2 2.17 -6.66 16.71
C VAL A 2 2.62 -5.68 17.81
N GLY A 3 2.40 -4.37 17.64
CA GLY A 3 2.70 -3.39 18.69
C GLY A 3 1.96 -3.64 20.01
N PHE A 4 0.69 -4.03 19.97
CA PHE A 4 -0.07 -4.40 21.17
C PHE A 4 0.51 -5.65 21.85
N ILE A 5 0.93 -6.65 21.07
CA ILE A 5 1.60 -7.84 21.60
C ILE A 5 2.94 -7.44 22.23
N ASP A 6 3.73 -6.57 21.58
CA ASP A 6 4.99 -6.03 22.11
C ASP A 6 4.78 -5.31 23.46
N ASP A 7 3.71 -4.52 23.59
CA ASP A 7 3.39 -3.76 24.81
C ASP A 7 2.94 -4.65 25.98
N GLN A 8 2.27 -5.77 25.68
CA GLN A 8 1.65 -6.63 26.69
C GLN A 8 2.44 -7.91 27.00
N ARG A 9 3.37 -8.33 26.13
CA ARG A 9 4.10 -9.61 26.28
C ARG A 9 4.85 -9.73 27.60
N GLY A 10 5.34 -8.62 28.17
CA GLY A 10 6.05 -8.62 29.46
C GLY A 10 5.16 -8.95 30.65
N LYS A 11 3.86 -8.69 30.56
CA LYS A 11 2.88 -8.93 31.65
C LYS A 11 2.15 -10.26 31.49
N HIS A 12 1.87 -10.67 30.25
CA HIS A 12 0.96 -11.77 29.97
C HIS A 12 1.56 -12.91 29.15
N GLY A 13 2.78 -12.76 28.63
CA GLY A 13 3.36 -13.68 27.65
C GLY A 13 2.67 -13.60 26.28
N VAL A 14 3.34 -14.08 25.23
CA VAL A 14 2.86 -13.94 23.84
C VAL A 14 1.66 -14.85 23.57
N GLU A 15 1.69 -16.10 24.02
CA GLU A 15 0.66 -17.11 23.69
C GLU A 15 -0.74 -16.76 24.24
N PRO A 16 -0.90 -16.26 25.48
CA PRO A 16 -2.21 -15.83 25.97
C PRO A 16 -2.80 -14.66 25.18
N ILE A 17 -1.96 -13.69 24.79
CA ILE A 17 -2.39 -12.55 23.97
C ILE A 17 -2.81 -13.01 22.57
N CYS A 18 -2.00 -13.87 21.94
CA CYS A 18 -2.26 -14.44 20.63
C CYS A 18 -3.58 -15.25 20.60
N ARG A 19 -3.92 -15.94 21.70
CA ARG A 19 -5.20 -16.66 21.85
C ARG A 19 -6.42 -15.72 21.86
N VAL A 20 -6.30 -14.55 22.49
CA VAL A 20 -7.38 -13.54 22.55
C VAL A 20 -7.51 -12.75 21.24
N LEU A 21 -6.40 -12.55 20.53
CA LEU A 21 -6.31 -11.80 19.27
C LEU A 21 -6.51 -12.65 18.00
N PRO A 22 -7.13 -13.83 18.11
CA PRO A 22 -6.95 -15.01 17.25
C PRO A 22 -5.80 -14.94 16.22
N ILE A 23 -4.55 -14.85 16.69
CA ILE A 23 -3.34 -14.92 15.85
C ILE A 23 -2.50 -16.12 16.28
N ALA A 24 -1.88 -16.81 15.32
CA ALA A 24 -0.92 -17.86 15.63
C ALA A 24 0.39 -17.24 16.20
N PRO A 25 0.95 -17.75 17.32
CA PRO A 25 2.22 -17.26 17.87
C PRO A 25 3.37 -17.27 16.85
N SER A 26 3.41 -18.26 15.95
CA SER A 26 4.37 -18.32 14.84
C SER A 26 4.29 -17.08 13.94
N THR A 27 3.10 -16.55 13.67
CA THR A 27 2.93 -15.33 12.86
C THR A 27 3.54 -14.11 13.54
N TYR A 28 3.46 -14.01 14.87
CA TYR A 28 4.10 -12.95 15.63
C TYR A 28 5.63 -13.06 15.55
N TYR A 29 6.20 -14.24 15.77
CA TYR A 29 7.64 -14.45 15.70
C TYR A 29 8.19 -14.31 14.27
N ASP A 30 7.44 -14.73 13.25
CA ASP A 30 7.78 -14.50 11.84
C ASP A 30 7.86 -13.00 11.51
N HIS A 31 6.91 -12.22 12.04
CA HIS A 31 6.93 -10.77 11.89
C HIS A 31 8.12 -10.14 12.62
N LEU A 32 8.45 -10.64 13.82
CA LEU A 32 9.62 -10.20 14.58
C LEU A 32 10.92 -10.52 13.83
N ALA A 33 11.03 -11.72 13.27
CA ALA A 33 12.17 -12.16 12.48
C ALA A 33 12.35 -11.31 11.21
N LYS A 34 11.25 -10.97 10.51
CA LYS A 34 11.28 -10.07 9.33
C LYS A 34 11.65 -8.62 9.69
N ARG A 35 11.33 -8.15 10.91
CA ARG A 35 11.77 -6.85 11.42
C ARG A 35 13.26 -6.84 11.77
N ALA A 36 13.76 -7.93 12.35
CA ALA A 36 15.16 -8.04 12.76
C ALA A 36 16.11 -8.28 11.59
N ASP A 37 15.66 -9.03 10.58
CA ASP A 37 16.47 -9.41 9.42
C ASP A 37 15.76 -9.03 8.11
N PRO A 38 16.15 -7.90 7.49
CA PRO A 38 15.61 -7.49 6.19
C PRO A 38 15.86 -8.50 5.06
N ALA A 39 16.80 -9.45 5.19
CA ALA A 39 17.02 -10.50 4.20
C ALA A 39 15.89 -11.55 4.19
N ARG A 40 15.13 -11.68 5.28
CA ARG A 40 13.94 -12.56 5.36
C ARG A 40 12.69 -11.96 4.73
N LEU A 41 12.77 -10.70 4.28
CA LEU A 41 11.69 -10.07 3.53
C LEU A 41 11.64 -10.65 2.12
N SER A 42 10.43 -10.79 1.58
CA SER A 42 10.26 -11.11 0.15
C SER A 42 11.01 -10.12 -0.73
N ASP A 43 11.49 -10.55 -1.90
CA ASP A 43 12.21 -9.67 -2.84
C ASP A 43 11.42 -8.41 -3.21
N ARG A 44 10.09 -8.52 -3.26
CA ARG A 44 9.20 -7.38 -3.46
C ARG A 44 9.30 -6.38 -2.32
N ALA A 45 9.23 -6.85 -1.07
CA ALA A 45 9.31 -6.00 0.11
C ALA A 45 10.70 -5.36 0.25
N ARG A 46 11.76 -6.08 -0.11
CA ARG A 46 13.13 -5.53 -0.17
C ARG A 46 13.25 -4.41 -1.21
N ARG A 47 12.76 -4.64 -2.44
CA ARG A 47 12.72 -3.60 -3.48
C ARG A 47 11.89 -2.39 -3.07
N ASP A 48 10.72 -2.63 -2.49
CA ASP A 48 9.86 -1.55 -1.97
C ASP A 48 10.54 -0.73 -0.87
N ALA A 49 11.31 -1.37 0.01
CA ALA A 49 12.05 -0.69 1.07
C ALA A 49 13.14 0.25 0.51
N VAL A 50 13.77 -0.11 -0.61
CA VAL A 50 14.74 0.75 -1.31
C VAL A 50 14.04 1.88 -2.08
N LEU A 51 12.87 1.61 -2.69
CA LEU A 51 12.16 2.61 -3.51
C LEU A 51 11.43 3.67 -2.69
N ARG A 52 10.97 3.35 -1.47
CA ARG A 52 10.27 4.28 -0.58
C ARG A 52 11.06 5.57 -0.30
N PRO A 53 12.33 5.53 0.16
CA PRO A 53 13.10 6.73 0.42
C PRO A 53 13.35 7.56 -0.84
N GLU A 54 13.53 6.93 -2.01
CA GLU A 54 13.71 7.66 -3.27
C GLU A 54 12.43 8.39 -3.72
N ILE A 55 11.27 7.73 -3.56
CA ILE A 55 9.96 8.36 -3.81
C ILE A 55 9.76 9.56 -2.87
N GLU A 56 10.11 9.42 -1.59
CA GLU A 56 9.99 10.48 -0.59
C GLU A 56 10.95 11.63 -0.89
N ARG A 57 12.21 11.34 -1.21
CA ARG A 57 13.22 12.34 -1.61
C ARG A 57 12.73 13.17 -2.79
N VAL A 58 12.33 12.51 -3.89
CA VAL A 58 11.81 13.19 -5.07
C VAL A 58 10.55 14.01 -4.72
N PHE A 59 9.70 13.51 -3.84
CA PHE A 59 8.49 14.23 -3.43
C PHE A 59 8.81 15.52 -2.65
N GLU A 60 9.70 15.44 -1.67
CA GLU A 60 10.10 16.57 -0.82
C GLU A 60 10.92 17.61 -1.60
N GLU A 61 11.90 17.18 -2.42
CA GLU A 61 12.70 18.07 -3.28
C GLU A 61 11.83 18.86 -4.26
N ASN A 62 10.68 18.30 -4.67
CA ASN A 62 9.72 18.95 -5.56
C ASN A 62 8.58 19.63 -4.80
N TRP A 63 8.83 20.06 -3.56
CA TRP A 63 7.92 20.84 -2.72
C TRP A 63 6.54 20.19 -2.57
N ARG A 64 6.49 18.85 -2.57
CA ARG A 64 5.24 18.08 -2.43
C ARG A 64 4.22 18.30 -3.55
N VAL A 65 4.61 18.98 -4.63
CA VAL A 65 3.76 19.25 -5.79
C VAL A 65 3.61 18.01 -6.67
N TYR A 66 4.60 17.12 -6.66
CA TYR A 66 4.64 15.97 -7.56
C TYR A 66 3.71 14.86 -7.09
N GLY A 67 2.69 14.59 -7.90
CA GLY A 67 1.90 13.36 -7.77
C GLY A 67 2.57 12.17 -8.46
N VAL A 68 1.93 10.99 -8.36
CA VAL A 68 2.39 9.70 -8.91
C VAL A 68 3.08 9.79 -10.26
N ARG A 69 2.44 10.45 -11.24
CA ARG A 69 2.97 10.53 -12.61
C ARG A 69 4.28 11.29 -12.71
N LYS A 70 4.45 12.38 -11.94
CA LYS A 70 5.65 13.21 -11.99
C LYS A 70 6.80 12.55 -11.23
N VAL A 71 6.51 11.98 -10.06
CA VAL A 71 7.48 11.18 -9.30
C VAL A 71 8.00 10.01 -10.14
N TRP A 72 7.09 9.25 -10.77
CA TRP A 72 7.47 8.13 -11.63
C TRP A 72 8.39 8.56 -12.78
N ARG A 73 8.08 9.66 -13.47
CA ARG A 73 8.94 10.19 -14.54
C ARG A 73 10.29 10.70 -14.04
N GLN A 74 10.36 11.20 -12.81
CA GLN A 74 11.62 11.66 -12.24
C GLN A 74 12.51 10.48 -11.86
N LEU A 75 11.94 9.43 -11.24
CA LEU A 75 12.65 8.18 -10.96
C LEU A 75 13.16 7.50 -12.23
N ASP A 76 12.35 7.48 -13.29
CA ASP A 76 12.75 6.94 -14.60
C ASP A 76 13.97 7.68 -15.20
N ARG A 77 14.00 9.02 -15.08
CA ARG A 77 15.15 9.84 -15.51
C ARG A 77 16.40 9.63 -14.68
N GLU A 78 16.24 9.27 -13.42
CA GLU A 78 17.33 8.97 -12.49
C GLU A 78 17.82 7.51 -12.60
N GLY A 79 17.23 6.73 -13.51
CA GLY A 79 17.66 5.37 -13.85
C GLY A 79 16.96 4.26 -13.07
N PHE A 80 15.88 4.57 -12.34
CA PHE A 80 15.09 3.55 -11.64
C PHE A 80 14.08 2.89 -12.59
N ASP A 81 14.29 1.62 -12.91
CA ASP A 81 13.30 0.81 -13.65
C ASP A 81 12.16 0.37 -12.72
N VAL A 82 11.11 1.20 -12.67
CA VAL A 82 9.91 0.96 -11.85
C VAL A 82 8.64 1.25 -12.61
N ALA A 83 7.71 0.30 -12.55
CA ALA A 83 6.37 0.49 -13.07
C ALA A 83 5.62 1.61 -12.32
N ARG A 84 4.87 2.43 -13.06
CA ARG A 84 4.01 3.49 -12.48
C ARG A 84 3.06 2.97 -11.40
N CYS A 85 2.52 1.75 -11.54
CA CYS A 85 1.63 1.14 -10.56
C CYS A 85 2.33 0.85 -9.23
N THR A 86 3.64 0.57 -9.25
CA THR A 86 4.47 0.42 -8.04
C THR A 86 4.60 1.73 -7.30
N VAL A 87 4.94 2.82 -8.01
CA VAL A 87 5.02 4.16 -7.44
C VAL A 87 3.69 4.58 -6.83
N ALA A 88 2.58 4.37 -7.55
CA ALA A 88 1.24 4.68 -7.07
C ALA A 88 0.89 3.95 -5.76
N ARG A 89 1.18 2.65 -5.71
CA ARG A 89 0.94 1.82 -4.53
C ARG A 89 1.80 2.26 -3.35
N LEU A 90 3.07 2.56 -3.58
CA LEU A 90 3.99 2.98 -2.52
C LEU A 90 3.63 4.37 -1.98
N MET A 91 3.34 5.34 -2.85
CA MET A 91 2.86 6.66 -2.43
C MET A 91 1.58 6.55 -1.59
N LYS A 92 0.60 5.72 -2.02
CA LYS A 92 -0.61 5.45 -1.24
C LYS A 92 -0.28 4.82 0.13
N GLY A 93 0.63 3.87 0.17
CA GLY A 93 1.06 3.20 1.41
C GLY A 93 1.86 4.11 2.37
N MET A 94 2.42 5.20 1.88
CA MET A 94 3.11 6.23 2.68
C MET A 94 2.19 7.42 3.01
N GLY A 95 0.97 7.47 2.48
CA GLY A 95 0.05 8.60 2.65
C GLY A 95 0.48 9.86 1.89
N ILE A 96 1.38 9.73 0.91
CA ILE A 96 1.92 10.85 0.14
C ILE A 96 1.06 11.09 -1.09
N GLN A 97 0.63 12.33 -1.27
CA GLN A 97 -0.15 12.76 -2.44
C GLN A 97 0.33 14.13 -2.92
N GLY A 98 0.61 14.24 -4.21
CA GLY A 98 0.94 15.51 -4.84
C GLY A 98 -0.24 16.48 -4.87
N ILE A 99 0.07 17.78 -4.80
CA ILE A 99 -0.93 18.85 -4.87
C ILE A 99 -1.64 18.81 -6.24
N ILE A 100 -2.96 18.70 -6.21
CA ILE A 100 -3.84 18.85 -7.38
C ILE A 100 -4.44 20.26 -7.31
N ARG A 101 -4.20 21.09 -8.32
CA ARG A 101 -4.91 22.37 -8.48
C ARG A 101 -6.30 22.09 -9.06
N GLY A 102 -7.35 22.52 -8.37
CA GLY A 102 -8.74 22.42 -8.83
C GLY A 102 -9.51 21.21 -8.31
N LYS A 103 -10.84 21.24 -8.51
CA LYS A 103 -11.74 20.12 -8.18
C LYS A 103 -11.40 18.91 -9.06
N PRO A 104 -11.35 17.67 -8.52
CA PRO A 104 -11.19 16.49 -9.36
C PRO A 104 -12.35 16.45 -10.37
N HIS A 105 -12.02 16.49 -11.66
CA HIS A 105 -13.01 16.48 -12.73
C HIS A 105 -13.61 15.07 -12.86
N ARG A 106 -14.73 14.84 -12.17
CA ARG A 106 -15.52 13.62 -12.31
C ARG A 106 -16.36 13.74 -13.58
N THR A 107 -15.88 13.19 -14.69
CA THR A 107 -16.56 13.20 -16.01
C THR A 107 -17.88 12.42 -16.00
N THR A 108 -18.07 11.48 -15.08
CA THR A 108 -19.21 10.56 -15.13
C THR A 108 -19.67 10.18 -13.72
N ILE A 109 -20.92 10.51 -13.42
CA ILE A 109 -21.66 9.92 -12.30
C ILE A 109 -22.51 8.82 -12.93
N PRO A 110 -22.33 7.53 -12.57
CA PRO A 110 -23.19 6.47 -13.09
C PRO A 110 -24.66 6.80 -12.79
N GLY A 111 -25.48 6.89 -13.83
CA GLY A 111 -26.93 7.03 -13.68
C GLY A 111 -27.49 5.82 -12.92
N LYS A 112 -28.58 6.03 -12.15
CA LYS A 112 -29.33 4.93 -11.53
C LYS A 112 -29.61 3.89 -12.61
N LYS A 113 -29.15 2.65 -12.37
CA LYS A 113 -29.41 1.52 -13.28
C LYS A 113 -30.93 1.40 -13.44
N SER A 114 -31.44 1.62 -14.65
CA SER A 114 -32.77 1.12 -15.00
C SER A 114 -32.73 -0.41 -14.93
N PRO A 115 -33.78 -1.07 -14.40
CA PRO A 115 -33.81 -2.53 -14.36
C PRO A 115 -33.65 -3.08 -15.78
N CYS A 116 -32.79 -4.08 -15.92
CA CYS A 116 -32.55 -4.77 -17.18
C CYS A 116 -33.89 -5.31 -17.72
N PRO A 117 -34.20 -5.11 -19.02
CA PRO A 117 -35.39 -5.73 -19.60
C PRO A 117 -35.21 -7.24 -19.56
N LEU A 118 -36.22 -7.92 -19.02
CA LEU A 118 -36.28 -9.38 -18.88
C LEU A 118 -36.02 -10.03 -20.24
N GLY A 119 -35.15 -11.04 -20.24
CA GLY A 119 -34.67 -11.73 -21.44
C GLY A 119 -35.78 -12.28 -22.32
N ASN A 120 -35.54 -12.28 -23.63
CA ASN A 120 -36.42 -12.87 -24.61
C ASN A 120 -36.63 -14.37 -24.32
N PRO A 121 -37.86 -14.90 -24.47
CA PRO A 121 -38.11 -16.32 -24.29
C PRO A 121 -37.40 -17.15 -25.39
N PRO A 122 -37.05 -18.41 -25.09
CA PRO A 122 -36.36 -19.29 -26.03
C PRO A 122 -37.25 -19.60 -27.23
N ARG A 123 -36.66 -19.60 -28.44
CA ARG A 123 -37.33 -20.06 -29.66
C ARG A 123 -37.43 -21.58 -29.66
N SER A 124 -38.60 -22.05 -30.10
CA SER A 124 -39.00 -23.44 -30.29
C SER A 124 -38.13 -24.18 -31.29
#